data_AF-A0A392WJP0-F1
#
_entry.id   AF-A0A392WJP0-F1
#
_cell.length_a   1.000
_cell.length_b   1.000
_cell.length_c   1.000
_cell.angle_alpha   90.00
_cell.angle_beta   90.00
_cell.angle_gamma   90.00
#
_symmetry.space_group_name_H-M   'P 1'
#
loop_
_entity.id
_entity.type
_entity.pdbx_description
1 polymer ?
#
loop_
_entity_poly.entity_id
_entity_poly.type
_entity_poly.pdbx_seq_one_letter_code
_entity_poly.pdbx_strand_id
1 'polypeptide(L)' 'MGDFNEMLAADDKRGGATQPPWLIRGFRVAMQDSGLIDLPMEGHPFTWTKG' A
#
# COMPACT_ATOMS: atom_id res chain seq x y z
N MET A 1 6.72 4.22 11.54
CA MET A 1 5.76 4.53 10.46
C MET A 1 6.46 5.45 9.48
N GLY A 2 6.32 5.22 8.18
CA GLY A 2 7.00 5.97 7.14
C GLY A 2 6.20 5.94 5.84
N ASP A 3 6.66 6.72 4.87
CA ASP A 3 6.08 6.75 3.53
C ASP A 3 6.75 5.69 2.64
N PHE A 4 6.01 4.61 2.35
CA PHE A 4 6.54 3.47 1.60
C PHE A 4 6.42 3.63 0.08
N ASN A 5 5.56 4.55 -0.41
CA ASN A 5 5.18 4.66 -1.83
C ASN A 5 4.69 3.35 -2.50
N GLU A 6 4.45 2.29 -1.72
CA GLU A 6 3.97 0.99 -2.18
C GLU A 6 2.63 0.65 -1.52
N MET A 7 1.84 -0.18 -2.19
CA MET A 7 0.48 -0.54 -1.76
C MET A 7 0.38 -2.04 -1.50
N LEU A 8 -0.49 -2.42 -0.55
CA LEU A 8 -0.72 -3.83 -0.21
C LEU A 8 -1.87 -4.43 -1.00
N ALA A 9 -2.80 -3.61 -1.47
CA ALA A 9 -3.86 -4.01 -2.38
C ALA A 9 -4.05 -2.94 -3.48
N ALA A 10 -4.59 -3.37 -4.62
CA ALA A 10 -4.96 -2.43 -5.68
C ALA A 10 -6.06 -1.46 -5.23
N ASP A 11 -6.88 -1.86 -4.25
CA ASP A 11 -7.97 -1.07 -3.69
C ASP A 11 -7.51 0.05 -2.75
N ASP A 12 -6.24 0.03 -2.32
CA ASP A 12 -5.63 1.09 -1.48
C ASP A 12 -5.45 2.41 -2.27
N LYS A 13 -5.58 2.35 -3.60
CA LYS A 13 -5.49 3.50 -4.49
C LYS A 13 -6.77 3.67 -5.28
N ARG A 14 -7.29 4.90 -5.28
CA ARG A 14 -8.39 5.29 -6.15
C ARG A 14 -7.90 6.21 -7.26
N GLY A 15 -8.21 5.86 -8.51
CA GLY A 15 -7.85 6.62 -9.71
C GLY A 15 -6.41 6.43 -10.20
N GLY A 16 -6.11 7.01 -11.36
CA GLY A 16 -4.83 6.82 -12.06
C GLY A 16 -4.64 5.41 -12.63
N ALA A 17 -3.41 5.09 -13.04
CA ALA A 17 -3.07 3.76 -13.53
C ALA A 17 -3.03 2.73 -12.39
N THR A 18 -3.56 1.54 -12.64
CA THR A 18 -3.51 0.38 -11.73
C THR A 18 -2.06 0.02 -11.42
N GLN A 19 -1.75 -0.18 -10.14
CA GLN A 19 -0.43 -0.67 -9.72
C GLN A 19 -0.20 -2.06 -10.36
N PRO A 20 0.94 -2.27 -11.04
CA PRO A 20 1.28 -3.60 -11.54
C PRO A 20 1.26 -4.66 -10.41
N PRO A 21 0.63 -5.83 -10.60
CA PRO A 21 0.50 -6.84 -9.55
C PRO A 21 1.83 -7.33 -8.95
N TRP A 22 2.92 -7.25 -9.71
CA TRP A 22 4.25 -7.67 -9.26
C TRP A 22 4.85 -6.75 -8.19
N LEU A 23 4.54 -5.44 -8.21
CA LEU A 23 4.96 -4.50 -7.16
C LEU A 23 4.27 -4.81 -5.84
N ILE A 24 2.95 -4.98 -5.88
CA ILE A 24 2.14 -5.37 -4.70
C ILE A 24 2.67 -6.68 -4.10
N ARG A 25 2.94 -7.68 -4.95
CA ARG A 25 3.47 -8.97 -4.49
C ARG A 25 4.86 -8.83 -3.88
N GLY A 26 5.75 -8.07 -4.50
CA GLY A 26 7.10 -7.82 -3.97
C GLY A 26 7.06 -7.16 -2.60
N PHE A 27 6.20 -6.17 -2.43
CA PHE A 27 6.05 -5.47 -1.16
C PHE A 27 5.48 -6.38 -0.06
N ARG A 28 4.48 -7.22 -0.37
CA ARG A 28 3.95 -8.22 0.58
C ARG A 28 5.02 -9.20 1.05
N VAL A 29 5.89 -9.66 0.15
CA VAL A 29 7.02 -10.54 0.52
C VAL A 29 7.99 -9.81 1.44
N ALA A 30 8.36 -8.57 1.12
CA ALA A 30 9.23 -7.77 1.98
C ALA A 30 8.65 -7.54 3.39
N MET A 31 7.33 -7.32 3.50
CA MET A 31 6.66 -7.25 4.80
C MET A 31 6.70 -8.57 5.56
N GLN A 32 6.43 -9.69 4.89
CA GLN A 32 6.48 -11.01 5.50
C GLN A 32 7.88 -11.36 6.00
N ASP A 33 8.91 -11.11 5.19
CA ASP A 33 10.31 -11.36 5.54
C ASP A 33 10.77 -10.47 6.70
N SER A 34 10.20 -9.27 6.83
CA SER A 34 10.49 -8.33 7.91
C SER A 34 9.64 -8.56 9.18
N GLY A 35 8.68 -9.50 9.14
CA GLY A 35 7.73 -9.73 10.23
C GLY A 35 6.78 -8.55 10.49
N LEU A 36 6.57 -7.69 9.49
CA LEU A 36 5.69 -6.53 9.59
C LEU A 36 4.25 -6.92 9.30
N ILE A 37 3.33 -6.30 10.04
CA ILE A 37 1.89 -6.46 9.85
C ILE A 37 1.27 -5.15 9.41
N ASP A 38 0.21 -5.24 8.61
CA ASP A 38 -0.60 -4.09 8.25
C ASP A 38 -1.49 -3.67 9.43
N LEU A 39 -1.68 -2.35 9.58
CA LEU A 39 -2.50 -1.78 10.64
C LEU A 39 -3.74 -1.14 10.01
N PRO A 40 -4.95 -1.53 10.42
CA PRO A 40 -6.17 -0.94 9.86
C PRO A 40 -6.22 0.55 10.18
N MET A 41 -6.58 1.35 9.17
CA MET A 41 -6.82 2.78 9.34
C MET A 41 -8.28 3.04 9.67
N GLU A 42 -8.54 3.85 10.70
CA GLU A 42 -9.87 4.37 11.01
C GLU A 42 -10.03 5.79 10.43
N GLY A 43 -11.22 6.10 9.91
CA GLY A 43 -11.51 7.42 9.34
C GLY A 43 -11.16 7.52 7.86
N HIS A 44 -10.30 8.48 7.48
CA HIS A 44 -9.90 8.71 6.09
C HIS A 44 -8.73 7.81 5.69
N PRO A 45 -8.92 6.79 4.84
CA PRO A 45 -7.94 5.72 4.64
C PRO A 45 -6.87 6.04 3.59
N PHE A 46 -6.74 7.30 3.16
CA PHE A 46 -5.72 7.73 2.20
C PHE A 46 -4.75 8.71 2.85
N THR A 47 -3.46 8.46 2.64
CA THR A 47 -2.34 9.29 3.12
C THR A 47 -1.90 10.35 2.12
N TRP A 48 -2.36 10.26 0.86
CA TRP A 48 -1.99 11.17 -0.22
C TRP A 48 -3.16 11.43 -1.18
N THR A 49 -3.29 12.68 -1.63
CA THR A 49 -4.25 13.09 -2.65
C THR A 49 -3.54 13.91 -3.74
N LYS A 50 -3.89 13.67 -5.00
CA LYS A 50 -3.43 14.51 -6.11
C LYS A 50 -4.34 15.72 -6.26
N GLY A 51 -3.81 16.92 -6.02
CA GLY A 51 -4.48 18.20 -6.30
C GLY A 51 -4.45 18.59 -7.77
#